data_AF-A0A536VJT6-F1
#
_entry.id   AF-A0A536VJT6-F1
#
_cell.length_a   1.000
_cell.length_b   1.000
_cell.length_c   1.000
_cell.angle_alpha   90.00
_cell.angle_beta   90.00
_cell.angle_gamma   90.00
#
_symmetry.space_group_name_H-M   'P 1'
#
loop_
_entity.id
_entity.type
_entity.pdbx_description
1 polymer ?
#
loop_
_entity_poly.entity_id
_entity_poly.type
_entity_poly.pdbx_seq_one_letter_code
_entity_poly.pdbx_strand_id
1 'polypeptide(L)'
;MHGLSNHLLETPWPKLVRSKERLVDALDGQALDTAAAFALLADRESADDATLPVTGVSRERERMMSSAFIVSPDYGTRCSTVFALARDGTANFLERSFDAAGNMTGEVAHAFTVAAPLHQGA
;
A
#
# COMPACT_ATOMS: atom_id res chain seq x y z
N MET A 1 14.15 -0.94 0.78
CA MET A 1 12.68 -0.78 0.81
C MET A 1 12.37 0.69 0.59
N HIS A 2 11.50 0.99 -0.37
CA HIS A 2 11.09 2.35 -0.70
C HIS A 2 9.59 2.53 -0.50
N GLY A 3 9.16 3.75 -0.21
CA GLY A 3 7.80 4.08 0.13
C GLY A 3 7.37 5.41 -0.48
N LEU A 4 6.17 5.41 -1.06
CA LEU A 4 5.48 6.59 -1.54
C LEU A 4 4.11 6.68 -0.86
N SER A 5 3.70 7.89 -0.52
CA SER A 5 2.41 8.20 0.07
C SER A 5 1.89 9.47 -0.60
N ASN A 6 0.93 10.16 0.03
CA ASN A 6 0.27 11.36 -0.48
C ASN A 6 1.15 12.62 -0.54
N HIS A 7 2.46 12.46 -0.80
CA HIS A 7 3.41 13.53 -1.08
C HIS A 7 4.63 12.96 -1.86
N LEU A 8 5.81 13.58 -1.74
CA LEU A 8 7.02 13.12 -2.42
C LEU A 8 7.47 11.74 -1.91
N LEU A 9 8.25 11.03 -2.72
CA LEU A 9 8.88 9.77 -2.35
C LEU A 9 9.64 9.93 -1.01
N GLU A 10 9.47 8.97 -0.11
CA GLU A 10 10.05 8.97 1.25
C GLU A 10 9.64 10.16 2.15
N THR A 11 8.61 10.95 1.80
CA THR A 11 8.03 11.91 2.76
C THR A 11 7.62 11.14 4.03
N PRO A 12 8.05 11.55 5.23
CA PRO A 12 7.93 10.75 6.45
C PRO A 12 6.50 10.79 7.03
N TRP A 13 5.53 10.35 6.26
CA TRP A 13 4.18 10.09 6.76
C TRP A 13 4.26 9.02 7.86
N PRO A 14 3.63 9.21 9.03
CA PRO A 14 3.64 8.21 10.10
C PRO A 14 3.17 6.82 9.63
N LYS A 15 2.11 6.74 8.80
CA LYS A 15 1.70 5.48 8.16
C LYS A 15 2.78 4.84 7.31
N LEU A 16 3.59 5.64 6.60
CA LEU A 16 4.61 5.14 5.70
C LEU A 16 5.77 4.55 6.50
N VAL A 17 6.20 5.27 7.54
CA VAL A 17 7.23 4.78 8.48
C VAL A 17 6.78 3.47 9.12
N ARG A 18 5.59 3.46 9.74
CA ARG A 18 5.01 2.27 10.39
C ARG A 18 4.82 1.10 9.42
N SER A 19 4.33 1.36 8.21
CA SER A 19 4.13 0.30 7.19
C SER A 19 5.45 -0.30 6.73
N LYS A 20 6.51 0.52 6.57
CA LYS A 20 7.84 0.03 6.21
C LYS A 20 8.44 -0.84 7.31
N GLU A 21 8.37 -0.40 8.56
CA GLU A 21 8.87 -1.16 9.71
C GLU A 21 8.17 -2.53 9.78
N ARG A 22 6.83 -2.54 9.80
CA ARG A 22 6.06 -3.78 9.84
C ARG A 22 6.28 -4.69 8.63
N LEU A 23 6.55 -4.12 7.45
CA LEU A 23 6.88 -4.89 6.25
C LEU A 23 8.28 -5.52 6.35
N VAL A 24 9.25 -4.81 6.93
CA VAL A 24 10.59 -5.38 7.19
C VAL A 24 10.47 -6.57 8.14
N ASP A 25 9.71 -6.42 9.22
CA ASP A 25 9.49 -7.49 10.19
C ASP A 25 8.79 -8.69 9.56
N ALA A 26 7.78 -8.44 8.71
CA ALA A 26 7.05 -9.51 8.02
C ALA A 26 7.89 -10.25 6.95
N LEU A 27 8.98 -9.63 6.49
CA LEU A 27 9.89 -10.22 5.50
C LEU A 27 11.03 -11.01 6.12
N ASP A 28 11.17 -11.07 7.45
CA ASP A 28 12.33 -11.61 8.19
C ASP A 28 12.81 -12.98 7.66
N GLY A 29 13.72 -12.93 6.67
CA GLY A 29 14.30 -14.07 5.97
C GLY A 29 13.37 -14.88 5.04
N GLN A 30 12.11 -14.50 4.85
CA GLN A 30 11.11 -15.32 4.17
C GLN A 30 10.27 -14.57 3.13
N ALA A 31 9.54 -15.34 2.30
CA ALA A 31 8.55 -14.76 1.40
C ALA A 31 7.42 -14.14 2.22
N LEU A 32 7.00 -12.93 1.85
CA LEU A 32 5.90 -12.24 2.53
C LEU A 32 4.61 -13.05 2.39
N ASP A 33 4.04 -13.44 3.51
CA ASP A 33 2.70 -14.01 3.53
C ASP A 33 1.68 -12.97 3.04
N THR A 34 0.77 -13.40 2.18
CA THR A 34 -0.21 -12.50 1.56
C THR A 34 -1.21 -11.97 2.58
N ALA A 35 -1.60 -12.77 3.58
CA ALA A 35 -2.49 -12.30 4.63
C ALA A 35 -1.79 -11.24 5.51
N ALA A 36 -0.51 -11.45 5.84
CA ALA A 36 0.31 -10.45 6.51
C ALA A 36 0.41 -9.15 5.69
N ALA A 37 0.65 -9.22 4.38
CA ALA A 37 0.69 -8.05 3.50
C ALA A 37 -0.61 -7.24 3.53
N PHE A 38 -1.76 -7.92 3.41
CA PHE A 38 -3.06 -7.25 3.49
C PHE A 38 -3.37 -6.70 4.89
N ALA A 39 -2.84 -7.30 5.96
CA ALA A 39 -2.99 -6.75 7.31
C ALA A 39 -2.20 -5.43 7.51
N LEU A 40 -1.13 -5.21 6.74
CA LEU A 40 -0.46 -3.91 6.68
C LEU A 40 -1.34 -2.87 5.96
N LEU A 41 -1.87 -3.24 4.80
CA LEU A 41 -2.70 -2.36 3.96
C LEU A 41 -4.06 -2.02 4.60
N ALA A 42 -4.56 -2.87 5.49
CA ALA A 42 -5.81 -2.66 6.23
C ALA A 42 -5.67 -1.76 7.47
N ASP A 43 -4.49 -1.18 7.71
CA ASP A 43 -4.22 -0.33 8.88
C ASP A 43 -5.00 1.00 8.83
N ARG A 44 -5.95 1.15 9.75
CA ARG A 44 -6.83 2.32 9.90
C ARG A 44 -6.34 3.32 10.95
N GLU A 45 -5.18 3.09 11.56
CA GLU A 45 -4.66 3.97 12.62
C GLU A 45 -4.30 5.35 12.06
N SER A 46 -5.01 6.37 12.53
CA SER A 46 -4.70 7.77 12.27
C SER A 46 -3.51 8.21 13.11
N ALA A 47 -2.65 9.06 12.53
CA ALA A 47 -1.53 9.64 13.25
C ALA A 47 -1.96 10.82 14.12
N ASP A 48 -1.16 11.11 15.15
CA ASP A 48 -1.28 12.34 15.93
C ASP A 48 -0.88 13.55 15.07
N ASP A 49 -1.58 14.65 15.25
CA ASP A 49 -1.37 15.91 14.54
C ASP A 49 0.07 16.37 14.62
N ALA A 50 0.68 16.29 15.79
CA ALA A 50 2.06 16.73 16.00
C ALA A 50 3.07 16.01 15.09
N THR A 51 2.70 14.83 14.57
CA THR A 51 3.55 13.99 13.73
C THR A 51 3.22 14.10 12.23
N LEU A 52 2.15 14.81 11.87
CA LEU A 52 1.75 14.97 10.48
C LEU A 52 2.71 15.89 9.72
N PRO A 53 3.12 15.51 8.50
CA PRO A 53 3.92 16.38 7.65
C PRO A 53 3.12 17.63 7.24
N VAL A 54 3.82 18.70 6.87
CA VAL A 54 3.21 19.90 6.28
C VAL A 54 3.33 19.82 4.77
N THR A 55 2.27 19.36 4.13
CA THR A 55 2.23 19.01 2.70
C THR A 55 1.62 20.10 1.82
N GLY A 56 1.03 21.12 2.44
CA GLY A 56 0.35 22.22 1.76
C GLY A 56 -1.16 22.02 1.57
N VAL A 57 -1.74 20.90 2.03
CA VAL A 57 -3.20 20.72 2.15
C VAL A 57 -3.69 21.11 3.55
N SER A 58 -5.01 21.09 3.78
CA SER A 58 -5.56 21.36 5.11
C SER A 58 -5.17 20.27 6.12
N ARG A 59 -5.01 20.66 7.40
CA ARG A 59 -4.71 19.72 8.50
C ARG A 59 -5.72 18.58 8.60
N GLU A 60 -6.99 18.86 8.33
CA GLU A 60 -8.05 17.85 8.26
C GLU A 60 -7.77 16.80 7.17
N ARG A 61 -7.31 17.22 5.99
CA ARG A 61 -6.91 16.31 4.92
C ARG A 61 -5.66 15.53 5.31
N GLU A 62 -4.67 16.17 5.94
CA GLU A 62 -3.48 15.47 6.42
C GLU A 62 -3.84 14.38 7.44
N ARG A 63 -4.73 14.66 8.39
CA ARG A 63 -5.27 13.66 9.33
C ARG A 63 -5.97 12.52 8.59
N MET A 64 -6.90 12.83 7.70
CA MET A 64 -7.63 11.83 6.92
C MET A 64 -6.69 10.91 6.14
N MET A 65 -5.63 11.48 5.57
CA MET A 65 -4.64 10.78 4.75
C MET A 65 -3.54 10.12 5.59
N SER A 66 -3.61 10.18 6.92
CA SER A 66 -2.57 9.67 7.81
C SER A 66 -2.64 8.17 8.09
N SER A 67 -3.72 7.50 7.68
CA SER A 67 -3.89 6.04 7.73
C SER A 67 -3.58 5.38 6.38
N ALA A 68 -3.18 4.10 6.42
CA ALA A 68 -2.98 3.32 5.19
C ALA A 68 -4.34 2.98 4.54
N PHE A 69 -5.34 2.67 5.37
CA PHE A 69 -6.71 2.41 4.97
C PHE A 69 -7.63 3.57 5.40
N ILE A 70 -8.01 4.41 4.44
CA ILE A 70 -8.86 5.57 4.67
C ILE A 70 -10.33 5.16 4.49
N VAL A 71 -11.17 5.41 5.49
CA VAL A 71 -12.64 5.28 5.35
C VAL A 71 -13.24 6.67 5.26
N SER A 72 -13.68 7.03 4.05
CA SER A 72 -14.34 8.30 3.77
C SER A 72 -15.25 8.11 2.53
N PRO A 73 -16.42 8.77 2.48
CA PRO A 73 -17.28 8.75 1.30
C PRO A 73 -16.55 9.30 0.05
N ASP A 74 -15.82 10.39 0.22
CA ASP A 74 -15.29 11.20 -0.89
C ASP A 74 -13.82 10.87 -1.24
N TYR A 75 -13.06 10.34 -0.27
CA TYR A 75 -11.63 10.03 -0.43
C TYR A 75 -11.21 8.82 0.41
N GLY A 76 -11.85 7.67 0.17
CA GLY A 76 -11.53 6.43 0.88
C GLY A 76 -10.71 5.45 0.05
N THR A 77 -10.06 4.50 0.73
CA THR A 77 -9.46 3.33 0.12
C THR A 77 -10.56 2.50 -0.56
N ARG A 78 -10.40 2.24 -1.86
CA ARG A 78 -11.33 1.42 -2.66
C ARG A 78 -10.70 0.12 -3.12
N CYS A 79 -9.38 0.07 -3.17
CA CYS A 79 -8.63 -1.13 -3.43
C CYS A 79 -7.42 -1.24 -2.49
N SER A 80 -7.02 -2.46 -2.20
CA SER A 80 -5.71 -2.79 -1.65
C SER A 80 -5.11 -3.87 -2.53
N THR A 81 -3.87 -3.67 -2.96
CA THR A 81 -3.24 -4.51 -3.99
C THR A 81 -1.91 -5.03 -3.46
N VAL A 82 -1.69 -6.34 -3.61
CA VAL A 82 -0.40 -6.98 -3.38
C VAL A 82 0.08 -7.52 -4.71
N PHE A 83 1.26 -7.09 -5.12
CA PHE A 83 1.91 -7.55 -6.35
C PHE A 83 3.31 -8.08 -6.03
N ALA A 84 3.56 -9.34 -6.35
CA ALA A 84 4.84 -10.00 -6.16
C ALA A 84 5.37 -10.46 -7.51
N LEU A 85 6.58 -10.05 -7.86
CA LEU A 85 7.28 -10.43 -9.09
C LEU A 85 8.61 -11.09 -8.74
N ALA A 86 8.76 -12.35 -9.14
CA ALA A 86 10.00 -13.10 -9.01
C ALA A 86 10.95 -12.81 -10.20
N ARG A 87 12.25 -13.12 -10.03
CA ARG A 87 13.27 -12.86 -11.05
C ARG A 87 13.09 -13.68 -12.32
N ASP A 88 12.41 -14.81 -12.24
CA ASP A 88 12.06 -15.67 -13.38
C ASP A 88 10.85 -15.15 -14.17
N GLY A 89 10.29 -14.00 -13.77
CA GLY A 89 9.12 -13.39 -14.38
C GLY A 89 7.79 -13.88 -13.81
N THR A 90 7.78 -14.84 -12.89
CA THR A 90 6.54 -15.29 -12.23
C THR A 90 5.97 -14.15 -11.40
N ALA A 91 4.70 -13.79 -11.68
CA ALA A 91 4.00 -12.70 -11.04
C ALA A 91 2.70 -13.18 -10.40
N ASN A 92 2.46 -12.72 -9.17
CA ASN A 92 1.20 -12.88 -8.46
C ASN A 92 0.61 -11.50 -8.18
N PHE A 93 -0.63 -11.31 -8.57
CA PHE A 93 -1.43 -10.11 -8.32
C PHE A 93 -2.65 -10.50 -7.51
N LEU A 94 -2.86 -9.83 -6.38
CA LEU A 94 -4.07 -9.97 -5.58
C LEU A 94 -4.59 -8.58 -5.25
N GLU A 95 -5.89 -8.35 -5.44
CA GLU A 95 -6.53 -7.10 -5.09
C GLU A 95 -7.85 -7.35 -4.37
N ARG A 96 -8.06 -6.60 -3.28
CA ARG A 96 -9.32 -6.55 -2.55
C ARG A 96 -10.00 -5.22 -2.83
N SER A 97 -11.27 -5.27 -3.21
CA SER A 97 -12.10 -4.08 -3.44
C SER A 97 -12.96 -3.78 -2.23
N PHE A 98 -13.25 -2.49 -1.99
CA PHE A 98 -14.02 -2.02 -0.84
C PHE A 98 -15.07 -0.96 -1.23
N ASP A 99 -16.20 -0.96 -0.53
CA ASP A 99 -17.20 0.09 -0.61
C ASP A 99 -16.79 1.37 0.18
N ALA A 100 -17.65 2.39 0.17
CA ALA A 100 -17.41 3.64 0.88
C ALA A 100 -17.36 3.50 2.41
N ALA A 101 -17.98 2.46 2.96
CA ALA A 101 -17.94 2.14 4.38
C ALA A 101 -16.71 1.27 4.75
N GLY A 102 -15.89 0.88 3.77
CA GLY A 102 -14.72 0.05 3.95
C GLY A 102 -15.05 -1.44 4.09
N ASN A 103 -16.24 -1.88 3.68
CA ASN A 103 -16.58 -3.29 3.59
C ASN A 103 -16.01 -3.87 2.30
N MET A 104 -15.45 -5.07 2.39
CA MET A 104 -14.91 -5.75 1.22
C MET A 104 -16.06 -6.16 0.28
N THR A 105 -15.94 -5.80 -0.99
CA THR A 105 -16.93 -6.07 -2.04
C THR A 105 -16.45 -7.09 -3.07
N GLY A 106 -15.15 -7.39 -3.11
CA GLY A 106 -14.60 -8.36 -4.03
C GLY A 106 -13.13 -8.67 -3.77
N GLU A 107 -12.69 -9.78 -4.33
CA GLU A 107 -11.28 -10.18 -4.43
C GLU A 107 -11.02 -10.68 -5.84
N VAL A 108 -9.89 -10.27 -6.41
CA VAL A 108 -9.37 -10.84 -7.65
C VAL A 108 -7.94 -11.32 -7.43
N ALA A 109 -7.61 -12.46 -8.02
CA ALA A 109 -6.29 -13.06 -7.95
C ALA A 109 -5.87 -13.52 -9.34
N HIS A 110 -4.67 -13.13 -9.76
CA HIS A 110 -4.08 -13.51 -11.03
C HIS A 110 -2.64 -13.98 -10.83
N ALA A 111 -2.33 -15.13 -11.44
CA ALA A 111 -0.97 -15.61 -11.58
C ALA A 111 -0.60 -15.60 -13.07
N PHE A 112 0.50 -14.96 -13.42
CA PHE A 112 0.95 -14.81 -14.80
C PHE A 112 2.47 -14.66 -14.88
N THR A 113 3.03 -14.72 -16.10
CA THR A 113 4.46 -14.49 -16.33
C THR A 113 4.65 -13.16 -17.04
N VAL A 114 5.52 -12.30 -16.50
CA VAL A 114 5.97 -11.08 -17.16
C VAL A 114 7.16 -11.42 -18.03
N ALA A 115 6.98 -11.37 -19.35
CA ALA A 115 8.08 -11.55 -20.29
C ALA A 115 9.07 -10.38 -20.18
N ALA A 116 10.37 -10.67 -20.30
CA ALA A 116 11.36 -9.62 -20.47
C ALA A 116 11.02 -8.80 -21.73
N PRO A 117 11.20 -7.46 -21.71
CA PRO A 117 11.01 -6.67 -22.91
C PRO A 117 11.92 -7.24 -24.01
N LEU A 118 11.35 -7.43 -25.21
CA LEU A 118 12.14 -7.65 -26.40
C LEU A 118 12.97 -6.38 -26.62
N HIS A 119 14.21 -6.37 -26.14
CA HIS A 119 15.17 -5.37 -26.56
C HIS A 119 15.38 -5.56 -28.06
N GLN A 120 14.64 -4.82 -28.88
CA GLN A 120 15.04 -4.57 -30.26
C GLN A 120 16.31 -3.71 -30.15
N GLY A 121 17.46 -4.34 -30.32
CA GLY A 121 18.74 -3.65 -30.38
C GLY A 121 18.70 -2.58 -31.47
N ALA A 122 19.22 -1.40 -31.14
CA ALA A 122 19.69 -0.43 -32.13
C ALA A 122 21.15 -0.70 -32.44
#